data_AF-A0A938SM89-F1
#
_entry.id   AF-A0A938SM89-F1
#
_cell.length_a   1.000
_cell.length_b   1.000
_cell.length_c   1.000
_cell.angle_alpha   90.00
_cell.angle_beta   90.00
_cell.angle_gamma   90.00
#
_symmetry.space_group_name_H-M   'P 1'
#
loop_
_entity.id
_entity.type
_entity.pdbx_description
1 polymer ?
#
loop_
_entity_poly.entity_id
_entity_poly.type
_entity_poly.pdbx_seq_one_letter_code
_entity_poly.pdbx_strand_id
1 'polypeptide(L)'
;MMAGTGIHKAHPEWCLRSVPGPQDTFLLNFGLPEVQQHFFDIVKGYMELPGFRVYRQDFNMDPLPYWRHNDPPDRQGITEMKYIEGLYTYWDRIATTWPDSLMEECASGGHRIDLETVMRMQVHQKTDHWFDDEADQTAIFGLSQFLPNNVFVAHLNNLDTYSFHSTMASSLCLGWIADAKEFDGRRGKQLIDRYKQVRHLLVGAWYPLLACPNDYVDLNTRDADLWPWSDASNHRQPYTDWVVTQYQRPDLGEGMVLAFRRPDSPYSSIQVSLRGIEPAATYEVSSDNRSPGDAKTMPGSTLSGGFEIALPEKRSSDLIVYRKVNQTSASE
;
A
#
# COMPACT_ATOMS: atom_id res chain seq x y z
N MET A 1 23.06 -12.25 2.72
CA MET A 1 23.67 -13.58 2.49
C MET A 1 24.22 -14.12 3.80
N MET A 2 23.85 -15.34 4.22
CA MET A 2 24.38 -15.95 5.44
C MET A 2 25.77 -16.58 5.23
N ALA A 3 26.59 -16.58 6.26
CA ALA A 3 27.86 -17.28 6.32
C ALA A 3 27.68 -18.79 6.02
N GLY A 4 28.66 -19.37 5.35
CA GLY A 4 28.69 -20.81 5.05
C GLY A 4 27.75 -21.29 3.94
N THR A 5 26.97 -20.40 3.34
CA THR A 5 26.17 -20.69 2.14
C THR A 5 27.04 -20.90 0.90
N GLY A 6 26.46 -21.47 -0.17
CA GLY A 6 27.19 -21.79 -1.41
C GLY A 6 27.88 -20.57 -2.03
N ILE A 7 27.17 -19.45 -2.16
CA ILE A 7 27.73 -18.19 -2.67
C ILE A 7 28.84 -17.69 -1.75
N HIS A 8 28.64 -17.67 -0.42
CA HIS A 8 29.68 -17.21 0.50
C HIS A 8 30.96 -18.06 0.45
N LYS A 9 30.84 -19.38 0.23
CA LYS A 9 31.99 -20.29 0.11
C LYS A 9 32.71 -20.18 -1.24
N ALA A 10 31.95 -20.05 -2.33
CA ALA A 10 32.50 -20.04 -3.68
C ALA A 10 32.97 -18.66 -4.14
N HIS A 11 32.29 -17.60 -3.68
CA HIS A 11 32.48 -16.20 -4.07
C HIS A 11 32.50 -15.28 -2.85
N PRO A 12 33.47 -15.44 -1.91
CA PRO A 12 33.59 -14.54 -0.76
C PRO A 12 33.81 -13.07 -1.17
N GLU A 13 34.40 -12.81 -2.35
CA GLU A 13 34.61 -11.48 -2.92
C GLU A 13 33.32 -10.75 -3.30
N TRP A 14 32.20 -11.46 -3.46
CA TRP A 14 30.88 -10.85 -3.69
C TRP A 14 30.21 -10.37 -2.41
N CYS A 15 30.78 -10.68 -1.24
CA CYS A 15 30.11 -10.52 0.06
C CYS A 15 30.71 -9.34 0.83
N LEU A 16 30.02 -8.19 0.83
CA LEU A 16 30.36 -7.03 1.62
C LEU A 16 30.23 -7.35 3.11
N ARG A 17 31.26 -6.93 3.86
CA ARG A 17 31.37 -7.08 5.31
C ARG A 17 30.88 -5.85 6.04
N SER A 18 30.51 -5.98 7.32
CA SER A 18 30.13 -4.83 8.16
C SER A 18 31.07 -4.63 9.35
N VAL A 19 31.88 -5.65 9.67
CA VAL A 19 32.83 -5.64 10.79
C VAL A 19 34.14 -6.32 10.42
N PRO A 20 35.26 -5.98 11.08
CA PRO A 20 36.48 -6.80 11.02
C PRO A 20 36.25 -8.16 11.71
N GLY A 21 36.68 -9.27 11.11
CA GLY A 21 36.62 -10.61 11.72
C GLY A 21 35.33 -11.40 11.42
N PRO A 22 35.04 -12.51 12.12
CA PRO A 22 33.89 -13.37 11.82
C PRO A 22 32.55 -12.62 11.90
N GLN A 23 31.64 -12.92 10.97
CA GLN A 23 30.27 -12.40 10.95
C GLN A 23 29.33 -13.42 10.29
N ASP A 24 28.05 -13.38 10.67
CA ASP A 24 27.05 -14.37 10.23
C ASP A 24 26.29 -13.93 8.96
N THR A 25 26.20 -12.63 8.71
CA THR A 25 25.43 -12.07 7.60
C THR A 25 26.28 -11.10 6.79
N PHE A 26 26.16 -11.14 5.47
CA PHE A 26 26.87 -10.30 4.51
C PHE A 26 25.87 -9.64 3.54
N LEU A 27 26.20 -8.46 3.03
CA LEU A 27 25.46 -7.82 1.94
C LEU A 27 26.10 -8.22 0.60
N LEU A 28 25.31 -8.67 -0.37
CA LEU A 28 25.84 -9.00 -1.71
C LEU A 28 26.20 -7.72 -2.45
N ASN A 29 27.38 -7.67 -3.06
CA ASN A 29 27.88 -6.48 -3.72
C ASN A 29 27.24 -6.30 -5.11
N PHE A 30 26.08 -5.64 -5.17
CA PHE A 30 25.42 -5.33 -6.44
C PHE A 30 26.20 -4.34 -7.31
N GLY A 31 27.26 -3.72 -6.81
CA GLY A 31 28.20 -2.94 -7.63
C GLY A 31 29.08 -3.79 -8.57
N LEU A 32 29.02 -5.12 -8.46
CA LEU A 32 29.74 -6.07 -9.31
C LEU A 32 28.83 -6.64 -10.42
N PRO A 33 29.17 -6.48 -11.72
CA PRO A 33 28.37 -7.02 -12.82
C PRO A 33 28.15 -8.54 -12.75
N GLU A 34 29.10 -9.30 -12.21
CA GLU A 34 29.00 -10.75 -12.04
C GLU A 34 27.95 -11.14 -10.99
N VAL A 35 27.77 -10.35 -9.93
CA VAL A 35 26.68 -10.53 -8.95
C VAL A 35 25.34 -10.25 -9.62
N GLN A 36 25.24 -9.12 -10.35
CA GLN A 36 24.02 -8.78 -11.09
C GLN A 36 23.64 -9.89 -12.09
N GLN A 37 24.61 -10.40 -12.84
CA GLN A 37 24.41 -11.48 -13.82
C GLN A 37 23.95 -12.76 -13.14
N HIS A 38 24.59 -13.15 -12.03
CA HIS A 38 24.22 -14.37 -11.29
C HIS A 38 22.76 -14.32 -10.82
N PHE A 39 22.33 -13.23 -10.19
CA PHE A 39 20.95 -13.10 -9.72
C PHE A 39 19.96 -12.94 -10.88
N PHE A 40 20.38 -12.30 -11.97
CA PHE A 40 19.55 -12.20 -13.18
C PHE A 40 19.28 -13.58 -13.77
N ASP A 41 20.28 -14.46 -13.82
CA ASP A 41 20.11 -15.83 -14.33
C ASP A 41 19.19 -16.68 -13.44
N ILE A 42 19.18 -16.45 -12.12
CA ILE A 42 18.21 -17.06 -11.21
C ILE A 42 16.79 -16.59 -11.56
N VAL A 43 16.57 -15.27 -11.66
CA VAL A 43 15.25 -14.72 -12.04
C VAL A 43 14.82 -15.21 -13.40
N LYS A 44 15.74 -15.23 -14.37
CA LYS A 44 15.52 -15.77 -15.72
C LYS A 44 15.01 -17.21 -15.68
N GLY A 45 15.65 -18.08 -14.90
CA GLY A 45 15.23 -19.47 -14.77
C GLY A 45 13.78 -19.63 -14.30
N TYR A 46 13.31 -18.75 -13.40
CA TYR A 46 11.91 -18.72 -13.00
C TYR A 46 11.00 -18.08 -14.05
N MET A 47 11.39 -16.95 -14.63
CA MET A 47 10.58 -16.21 -15.61
C MET A 47 10.40 -16.97 -16.94
N GLU A 48 11.30 -17.92 -17.25
CA GLU A 48 11.15 -18.84 -18.39
C GLU A 48 10.11 -19.95 -18.15
N LEU A 49 9.69 -20.18 -16.89
CA LEU A 49 8.61 -21.12 -16.58
C LEU A 49 7.24 -20.54 -16.97
N PRO A 50 6.30 -21.36 -17.49
CA PRO A 50 4.96 -20.89 -17.82
C PRO A 50 4.24 -20.28 -16.61
N GLY A 51 3.73 -19.05 -16.76
CA GLY A 51 2.92 -18.37 -15.74
C GLY A 51 3.69 -17.59 -14.68
N PHE A 52 5.03 -17.71 -14.61
CA PHE A 52 5.84 -16.91 -13.70
C PHE A 52 6.06 -15.51 -14.29
N ARG A 53 5.26 -14.55 -13.83
CA ARG A 53 5.30 -13.15 -14.30
C ARG A 53 5.32 -12.14 -13.16
N VAL A 54 5.48 -12.57 -11.93
CA VAL A 54 5.58 -11.67 -10.77
C VAL A 54 6.98 -11.77 -10.20
N TYR A 55 7.65 -10.63 -10.06
CA TYR A 55 8.93 -10.49 -9.39
C TYR A 55 8.74 -9.64 -8.15
N ARG A 56 8.96 -10.19 -6.97
CA ARG A 56 8.97 -9.42 -5.73
C ARG A 56 10.38 -9.44 -5.16
N GLN A 57 10.91 -8.26 -4.83
CA GLN A 57 12.20 -8.15 -4.15
C GLN A 57 12.04 -7.50 -2.79
N ASP A 58 12.45 -8.24 -1.75
CA ASP A 58 12.55 -7.74 -0.38
C ASP A 58 14.00 -7.30 -0.04
N PHE A 59 14.16 -6.52 1.02
CA PHE A 59 15.44 -6.10 1.56
C PHE A 59 15.35 -5.83 3.07
N ASN A 60 15.81 -6.78 3.89
CA ASN A 60 15.56 -6.77 5.34
C ASN A 60 16.83 -6.57 6.17
N MET A 61 17.67 -5.60 5.80
CA MET A 61 18.87 -5.29 6.58
C MET A 61 19.28 -3.83 6.45
N ASP A 62 19.94 -3.29 7.47
CA ASP A 62 20.56 -1.96 7.42
C ASP A 62 21.85 -2.02 6.59
N PRO A 63 21.92 -1.35 5.42
CA PRO A 63 23.04 -1.52 4.51
C PRO A 63 24.24 -0.62 4.83
N LEU A 64 24.01 0.50 5.52
CA LEU A 64 25.01 1.54 5.73
C LEU A 64 26.31 1.04 6.42
N PRO A 65 26.26 0.18 7.45
CA PRO A 65 27.48 -0.38 8.04
C PRO A 65 28.28 -1.23 7.05
N TYR A 66 27.61 -1.92 6.13
CA TYR A 66 28.28 -2.72 5.10
C TYR A 66 28.97 -1.83 4.08
N TRP A 67 28.31 -0.78 3.59
CA TRP A 67 28.92 0.14 2.63
C TRP A 67 30.14 0.85 3.22
N ARG A 68 29.99 1.46 4.39
CA ARG A 68 31.09 2.20 5.06
C ARG A 68 32.30 1.33 5.38
N HIS A 69 32.07 0.07 5.77
CA HIS A 69 33.17 -0.85 6.10
C HIS A 69 34.03 -1.19 4.89
N ASN A 70 33.47 -1.17 3.66
CA ASN A 70 34.18 -1.56 2.45
C ASN A 70 34.67 -0.35 1.62
N ASP A 71 34.35 0.87 2.03
CA ASP A 71 34.87 2.08 1.39
C ASP A 71 36.36 2.29 1.74
N PRO A 72 37.20 2.66 0.77
CA PRO A 72 38.56 3.08 1.08
C PRO A 72 38.53 4.47 1.77
N PRO A 73 39.56 4.81 2.57
CA PRO A 73 39.56 6.05 3.35
C PRO A 73 39.37 7.34 2.54
N ASP A 74 39.80 7.34 1.28
CA ASP A 74 39.76 8.48 0.36
C ASP A 74 38.51 8.51 -0.55
N ARG A 75 37.61 7.52 -0.45
CA ARG A 75 36.38 7.45 -1.27
C ARG A 75 35.14 7.00 -0.50
N GLN A 76 34.86 7.64 0.63
CA GLN A 76 33.65 7.38 1.40
C GLN A 76 32.38 7.62 0.54
N GLY A 77 31.43 6.70 0.63
CA GLY A 77 30.19 6.67 -0.17
C GLY A 77 30.29 5.93 -1.50
N ILE A 78 31.48 5.47 -1.93
CA ILE A 78 31.63 4.86 -3.25
C ILE A 78 30.94 3.49 -3.35
N THR A 79 30.93 2.71 -2.27
CA THR A 79 30.29 1.39 -2.24
C THR A 79 28.77 1.51 -2.30
N GLU A 80 28.19 2.46 -1.57
CA GLU A 80 26.76 2.78 -1.64
C GLU A 80 26.36 3.19 -3.06
N MET A 81 27.05 4.17 -3.63
CA MET A 81 26.78 4.67 -4.99
C MET A 81 26.78 3.52 -6.02
N LYS A 82 27.85 2.72 -6.04
CA LYS A 82 27.97 1.58 -6.96
C LYS A 82 26.93 0.50 -6.71
N TYR A 83 26.63 0.22 -5.45
CA TYR A 83 25.61 -0.76 -5.08
C TYR A 83 24.26 -0.35 -5.66
N ILE A 84 23.86 0.90 -5.47
CA ILE A 84 22.57 1.43 -5.93
C ILE A 84 22.52 1.49 -7.47
N GLU A 85 23.57 1.99 -8.13
CA GLU A 85 23.66 2.00 -9.60
C GLU A 85 23.55 0.59 -10.20
N GLY A 86 24.22 -0.38 -9.57
CA GLY A 86 24.16 -1.78 -9.99
C GLY A 86 22.81 -2.44 -9.73
N LEU A 87 22.15 -2.09 -8.62
CA LEU A 87 20.79 -2.54 -8.30
C LEU A 87 19.78 -1.99 -9.32
N TYR A 88 19.87 -0.71 -9.68
CA TYR A 88 19.03 -0.11 -10.72
C TYR A 88 19.27 -0.74 -12.09
N THR A 89 20.53 -0.94 -12.48
CA THR A 89 20.89 -1.63 -13.73
C THR A 89 20.26 -3.02 -13.78
N TYR A 90 20.29 -3.74 -12.66
CA TYR A 90 19.68 -5.06 -12.53
C TYR A 90 18.15 -5.03 -12.66
N TRP A 91 17.47 -4.09 -11.99
CA TRP A 91 16.01 -3.92 -12.12
C TRP A 91 15.59 -3.51 -13.53
N ASP A 92 16.28 -2.56 -14.13
CA ASP A 92 16.01 -2.10 -15.49
C ASP A 92 16.17 -3.25 -16.49
N ARG A 93 17.15 -4.13 -16.27
CA ARG A 93 17.34 -5.33 -17.08
C ARG A 93 16.17 -6.32 -16.94
N ILE A 94 15.62 -6.53 -15.74
CA ILE A 94 14.43 -7.39 -15.54
C ILE A 94 13.24 -6.78 -16.28
N ALA A 95 12.94 -5.51 -16.04
CA ALA A 95 11.80 -4.82 -16.64
C ALA A 95 11.87 -4.80 -18.19
N THR A 96 13.05 -4.61 -18.75
CA THR A 96 13.25 -4.63 -20.22
C THR A 96 13.20 -6.03 -20.83
N THR A 97 13.63 -7.06 -20.09
CA THR A 97 13.60 -8.45 -20.58
C THR A 97 12.18 -9.03 -20.54
N TRP A 98 11.42 -8.72 -19.49
CA TRP A 98 10.02 -9.15 -19.31
C TRP A 98 9.11 -7.94 -19.07
N PRO A 99 8.78 -7.18 -20.12
CA PRO A 99 7.92 -6.00 -20.00
C PRO A 99 6.47 -6.35 -19.60
N ASP A 100 6.09 -7.62 -19.68
CA ASP A 100 4.80 -8.16 -19.21
C ASP A 100 4.85 -8.62 -17.74
N SER A 101 5.99 -8.49 -17.05
CA SER A 101 6.11 -8.83 -15.63
C SER A 101 5.53 -7.74 -14.72
N LEU A 102 5.01 -8.16 -13.58
CA LEU A 102 4.65 -7.31 -12.45
C LEU A 102 5.81 -7.33 -11.45
N MET A 103 6.41 -6.18 -11.18
CA MET A 103 7.48 -6.02 -10.21
C MET A 103 6.95 -5.35 -8.95
N GLU A 104 7.20 -5.98 -7.82
CA GLU A 104 6.82 -5.52 -6.48
C GLU A 104 8.05 -5.25 -5.63
N GLU A 105 8.13 -4.05 -5.06
CA GLU A 105 9.19 -3.68 -4.13
C GLU A 105 8.78 -3.89 -2.67
N CYS A 106 9.74 -4.35 -1.87
CA CYS A 106 9.66 -4.42 -0.42
C CYS A 106 11.06 -4.17 0.19
N ALA A 107 11.09 -3.50 1.34
CA ALA A 107 12.29 -3.31 2.14
C ALA A 107 11.91 -3.34 3.62
N SER A 108 11.62 -4.52 4.16
CA SER A 108 10.93 -4.66 5.46
C SER A 108 9.67 -3.78 5.52
N GLY A 109 8.81 -3.94 4.52
CA GLY A 109 7.74 -2.99 4.24
C GLY A 109 8.20 -1.84 3.35
N GLY A 110 7.93 -0.61 3.78
CA GLY A 110 7.99 0.58 2.94
C GLY A 110 9.26 1.43 3.04
N HIS A 111 10.39 0.89 3.53
CA HIS A 111 11.61 1.69 3.76
C HIS A 111 12.30 2.19 2.49
N ARG A 112 11.82 1.79 1.30
CA ARG A 112 12.38 2.21 0.01
C ARG A 112 11.28 2.53 -1.00
N ILE A 113 10.18 3.11 -0.51
CA ILE A 113 9.20 3.80 -1.35
C ILE A 113 9.76 5.20 -1.68
N ASP A 114 10.68 5.25 -2.62
CA ASP A 114 11.34 6.47 -3.11
C ASP A 114 11.11 6.64 -4.63
N LEU A 115 11.49 7.81 -5.16
CA LEU A 115 11.23 8.16 -6.56
C LEU A 115 11.89 7.18 -7.56
N GLU A 116 13.12 6.74 -7.31
CA GLU A 116 13.84 5.84 -8.22
C GLU A 116 13.24 4.43 -8.20
N THR A 117 12.79 4.00 -7.04
CA THR A 117 12.12 2.71 -6.86
C THR A 117 10.73 2.70 -7.51
N VAL A 118 9.93 3.76 -7.33
CA VAL A 118 8.60 3.94 -7.95
C VAL A 118 8.67 4.02 -9.48
N MET A 119 9.77 4.55 -10.04
CA MET A 119 9.97 4.56 -11.49
C MET A 119 10.27 3.17 -12.09
N ARG A 120 10.70 2.21 -11.27
CA ARG A 120 11.18 0.88 -11.74
C ARG A 120 10.27 -0.28 -11.36
N MET A 121 9.52 -0.16 -10.26
CA MET A 121 8.59 -1.18 -9.80
C MET A 121 7.17 -0.66 -9.82
N GLN A 122 6.22 -1.51 -10.22
CA GLN A 122 4.82 -1.10 -10.39
C GLN A 122 4.06 -1.03 -9.08
N VAL A 123 4.49 -1.81 -8.09
CA VAL A 123 3.77 -1.98 -6.82
C VAL A 123 4.75 -1.97 -5.65
N HIS A 124 4.36 -1.37 -4.52
CA HIS A 124 5.20 -1.24 -3.33
C HIS A 124 4.51 -1.75 -2.07
N GLN A 125 5.25 -2.44 -1.21
CA GLN A 125 4.73 -2.79 0.10
C GLN A 125 4.77 -1.61 1.07
N LYS A 126 3.61 -1.19 1.56
CA LYS A 126 3.49 -0.03 2.46
C LYS A 126 4.17 -0.20 3.83
N THR A 127 4.11 -1.40 4.42
CA THR A 127 4.65 -1.73 5.76
C THR A 127 4.57 -3.25 5.96
N ASP A 128 5.40 -3.82 6.85
CA ASP A 128 5.29 -5.19 7.35
C ASP A 128 4.20 -5.35 8.44
N HIS A 129 3.67 -4.23 8.95
CA HIS A 129 2.54 -4.25 9.88
C HIS A 129 1.24 -4.51 9.10
N TRP A 130 1.02 -5.78 8.76
CA TRP A 130 -0.15 -6.27 8.02
C TRP A 130 -1.30 -6.60 8.96
N PHE A 131 -2.52 -6.61 8.38
CA PHE A 131 -3.72 -7.12 9.04
C PHE A 131 -4.15 -6.33 10.29
N ASP A 132 -3.81 -5.04 10.31
CA ASP A 132 -4.24 -4.09 11.33
C ASP A 132 -4.95 -2.94 10.64
N ASP A 133 -6.25 -2.83 10.90
CA ASP A 133 -7.12 -1.90 10.20
C ASP A 133 -6.71 -0.44 10.39
N GLU A 134 -6.27 -0.08 11.59
CA GLU A 134 -5.83 1.26 11.93
C GLU A 134 -4.53 1.61 11.21
N ALA A 135 -3.53 0.74 11.27
CA ALA A 135 -2.26 0.91 10.57
C ALA A 135 -2.42 0.90 9.05
N ASP A 136 -3.32 0.07 8.52
CA ASP A 136 -3.66 0.04 7.10
C ASP A 136 -4.28 1.37 6.64
N GLN A 137 -5.29 1.86 7.35
CA GLN A 137 -5.94 3.14 7.05
C GLN A 137 -4.95 4.31 7.09
N THR A 138 -4.07 4.35 8.09
CA THR A 138 -3.11 5.44 8.28
C THR A 138 -1.98 5.40 7.26
N ALA A 139 -1.43 4.23 6.98
CA ALA A 139 -0.41 4.07 5.93
C ALA A 139 -0.98 4.41 4.54
N ILE A 140 -2.19 3.95 4.23
CA ILE A 140 -2.87 4.28 2.95
C ILE A 140 -3.13 5.79 2.86
N PHE A 141 -3.63 6.43 3.93
CA PHE A 141 -3.82 7.88 3.95
C PHE A 141 -2.50 8.63 3.68
N GLY A 142 -1.42 8.23 4.35
CA GLY A 142 -0.08 8.78 4.18
C GLY A 142 0.41 8.67 2.73
N LEU A 143 0.36 7.46 2.16
CA LEU A 143 0.83 7.19 0.81
C LEU A 143 -0.02 7.84 -0.27
N SER A 144 -1.35 7.94 -0.08
CA SER A 144 -2.27 8.55 -1.06
C SER A 144 -1.98 10.04 -1.33
N GLN A 145 -1.23 10.71 -0.44
CA GLN A 145 -0.78 12.08 -0.63
C GLN A 145 0.32 12.20 -1.70
N PHE A 146 1.04 11.12 -1.98
CA PHE A 146 2.22 11.13 -2.84
C PHE A 146 2.09 10.18 -4.04
N LEU A 147 1.34 9.09 -3.89
CA LEU A 147 1.27 8.00 -4.84
C LEU A 147 -0.19 7.61 -5.15
N PRO A 148 -0.51 7.28 -6.41
CA PRO A 148 -1.81 6.68 -6.75
C PRO A 148 -2.03 5.35 -6.02
N ASN A 149 -3.23 5.10 -5.52
CA ASN A 149 -3.49 3.96 -4.64
C ASN A 149 -3.28 2.58 -5.28
N ASN A 150 -3.28 2.49 -6.60
CA ASN A 150 -2.99 1.25 -7.31
C ASN A 150 -1.49 0.87 -7.31
N VAL A 151 -0.59 1.70 -6.79
CA VAL A 151 0.87 1.42 -6.80
C VAL A 151 1.39 0.91 -5.46
N PHE A 152 0.55 0.72 -4.45
CA PHE A 152 0.97 0.11 -3.19
C PHE A 152 -0.01 -0.97 -2.73
N VAL A 153 0.49 -1.99 -2.04
CA VAL A 153 -0.33 -3.10 -1.53
C VAL A 153 -0.79 -2.89 -0.09
N ALA A 154 -2.00 -3.36 0.20
CA ALA A 154 -2.44 -3.66 1.55
C ALA A 154 -3.01 -5.09 1.58
N HIS A 155 -2.71 -5.82 2.67
CA HIS A 155 -3.05 -7.23 2.80
C HIS A 155 -4.34 -7.40 3.58
N LEU A 156 -5.29 -8.17 3.05
CA LEU A 156 -6.56 -8.50 3.69
C LEU A 156 -6.59 -9.98 4.07
N ASN A 157 -6.70 -10.29 5.37
CA ASN A 157 -6.90 -11.66 5.87
C ASN A 157 -8.31 -11.90 6.46
N ASN A 158 -8.98 -10.84 6.92
CA ASN A 158 -10.34 -10.94 7.44
C ASN A 158 -11.38 -10.86 6.31
N LEU A 159 -12.59 -11.34 6.60
CA LEU A 159 -13.72 -11.35 5.66
C LEU A 159 -14.83 -10.34 6.06
N ASP A 160 -14.62 -9.53 7.09
CA ASP A 160 -15.57 -8.51 7.52
C ASP A 160 -15.47 -7.23 6.67
N THR A 161 -16.54 -6.42 6.70
CA THR A 161 -16.64 -5.19 5.90
C THR A 161 -15.64 -4.12 6.35
N TYR A 162 -15.35 -4.02 7.65
CA TYR A 162 -14.47 -2.97 8.17
C TYR A 162 -13.04 -3.21 7.67
N SER A 163 -12.52 -4.43 7.81
CA SER A 163 -11.20 -4.80 7.30
C SER A 163 -11.07 -4.68 5.79
N PHE A 164 -12.12 -5.05 5.06
CA PHE A 164 -12.18 -4.85 3.61
C PHE A 164 -12.06 -3.37 3.25
N HIS A 165 -12.86 -2.50 3.88
CA HIS A 165 -12.79 -1.05 3.63
C HIS A 165 -11.41 -0.48 4.00
N SER A 166 -10.80 -0.93 5.10
CA SER A 166 -9.46 -0.49 5.56
C SER A 166 -8.37 -0.69 4.53
N THR A 167 -8.49 -1.73 3.69
CA THR A 167 -7.42 -2.17 2.76
C THR A 167 -7.76 -1.93 1.30
N MET A 168 -9.04 -1.78 0.93
CA MET A 168 -9.46 -1.75 -0.48
C MET A 168 -8.98 -0.52 -1.25
N ALA A 169 -8.57 0.56 -0.58
CA ALA A 169 -7.95 1.70 -1.24
C ALA A 169 -6.45 1.46 -1.52
N SER A 170 -6.15 0.32 -2.14
CA SER A 170 -4.81 -0.13 -2.49
C SER A 170 -4.86 -1.09 -3.69
N SER A 171 -3.70 -1.53 -4.18
CA SER A 171 -3.58 -2.81 -4.89
C SER A 171 -3.79 -3.95 -3.88
N LEU A 172 -5.05 -4.39 -3.75
CA LEU A 172 -5.48 -5.31 -2.70
C LEU A 172 -4.78 -6.68 -2.83
N CYS A 173 -4.05 -7.07 -1.79
CA CYS A 173 -3.42 -8.39 -1.68
C CYS A 173 -4.25 -9.30 -0.77
N LEU A 174 -4.61 -10.49 -1.26
CA LEU A 174 -5.48 -11.43 -0.54
C LEU A 174 -4.62 -12.37 0.31
N GLY A 175 -4.59 -12.12 1.62
CA GLY A 175 -3.93 -12.97 2.62
C GLY A 175 -4.80 -14.13 3.10
N TRP A 176 -5.78 -14.57 2.28
CA TRP A 176 -6.67 -15.66 2.63
C TRP A 176 -6.05 -17.03 2.31
N ILE A 177 -6.19 -17.97 3.23
CA ILE A 177 -5.85 -19.38 3.00
C ILE A 177 -7.10 -20.05 2.42
N ALA A 178 -7.17 -20.14 1.08
CA ALA A 178 -8.38 -20.51 0.37
C ALA A 178 -8.87 -21.95 0.63
N ASP A 179 -7.99 -22.84 1.09
CA ASP A 179 -8.28 -24.22 1.46
C ASP A 179 -8.49 -24.42 2.98
N ALA A 180 -8.42 -23.35 3.77
CA ALA A 180 -8.77 -23.38 5.19
C ALA A 180 -10.26 -23.72 5.38
N LYS A 181 -10.56 -24.51 6.41
CA LYS A 181 -11.92 -25.02 6.65
C LYS A 181 -12.93 -23.91 6.96
N GLU A 182 -12.46 -22.84 7.57
CA GLU A 182 -13.21 -21.66 8.00
C GLU A 182 -13.35 -20.59 6.91
N PHE A 183 -12.69 -20.75 5.76
CA PHE A 183 -12.76 -19.76 4.70
C PHE A 183 -14.16 -19.72 4.05
N ASP A 184 -14.87 -18.61 4.23
CA ASP A 184 -16.14 -18.37 3.54
C ASP A 184 -15.89 -17.82 2.13
N GLY A 185 -15.73 -18.73 1.17
CA GLY A 185 -15.53 -18.39 -0.23
C GLY A 185 -16.68 -17.58 -0.86
N ARG A 186 -17.92 -17.67 -0.35
CA ARG A 186 -19.03 -16.83 -0.84
C ARG A 186 -18.83 -15.39 -0.41
N ARG A 187 -18.48 -15.17 0.86
CA ARG A 187 -18.15 -13.85 1.37
C ARG A 187 -16.91 -13.27 0.68
N GLY A 188 -15.85 -14.07 0.52
CA GLY A 188 -14.66 -13.67 -0.22
C GLY A 188 -15.01 -13.20 -1.64
N LYS A 189 -15.84 -13.97 -2.38
CA LYS A 189 -16.31 -13.57 -3.70
C LYS A 189 -17.04 -12.22 -3.69
N GLN A 190 -17.95 -12.00 -2.74
CA GLN A 190 -18.68 -10.73 -2.62
C GLN A 190 -17.73 -9.53 -2.46
N LEU A 191 -16.72 -9.66 -1.60
CA LEU A 191 -15.72 -8.62 -1.38
C LEU A 191 -14.91 -8.33 -2.65
N ILE A 192 -14.47 -9.38 -3.37
CA ILE A 192 -13.70 -9.21 -4.60
C ILE A 192 -14.54 -8.66 -5.75
N ASP A 193 -15.79 -9.08 -5.89
CA ASP A 193 -16.71 -8.49 -6.85
C ASP A 193 -16.90 -7.00 -6.56
N ARG A 194 -17.06 -6.62 -5.28
CA ARG A 194 -17.16 -5.22 -4.86
C ARG A 194 -15.89 -4.43 -5.17
N TYR A 195 -14.72 -4.97 -4.86
CA TYR A 195 -13.44 -4.34 -5.20
C TYR A 195 -13.30 -4.11 -6.71
N LYS A 196 -13.63 -5.11 -7.53
CA LYS A 196 -13.59 -5.00 -9.00
C LYS A 196 -14.53 -3.93 -9.55
N GLN A 197 -15.65 -3.65 -8.89
CA GLN A 197 -16.59 -2.60 -9.29
C GLN A 197 -16.06 -1.18 -9.08
N VAL A 198 -15.12 -0.97 -8.15
CA VAL A 198 -14.69 0.38 -7.75
C VAL A 198 -13.19 0.65 -7.90
N ARG A 199 -12.35 -0.38 -8.10
CA ARG A 199 -10.89 -0.22 -8.18
C ARG A 199 -10.42 0.74 -9.29
N HIS A 200 -11.22 0.97 -10.33
CA HIS A 200 -10.90 1.95 -11.39
C HIS A 200 -10.92 3.41 -10.89
N LEU A 201 -11.48 3.66 -9.70
CA LEU A 201 -11.48 4.96 -9.05
C LEU A 201 -10.17 5.24 -8.29
N LEU A 202 -9.36 4.21 -8.00
CA LEU A 202 -8.11 4.32 -7.23
C LEU A 202 -6.96 5.01 -7.97
N VAL A 203 -7.11 5.23 -9.28
CA VAL A 203 -6.17 5.97 -10.14
C VAL A 203 -6.61 7.43 -10.36
N GLY A 204 -7.69 7.86 -9.71
CA GLY A 204 -8.27 9.19 -9.87
C GLY A 204 -7.66 10.24 -8.94
N ALA A 205 -8.29 11.42 -8.91
CA ALA A 205 -7.98 12.45 -7.93
C ALA A 205 -8.35 11.96 -6.53
N TRP A 206 -7.42 12.10 -5.60
CA TRP A 206 -7.61 11.77 -4.19
C TRP A 206 -7.78 13.04 -3.36
N TYR A 207 -8.71 13.04 -2.41
CA TYR A 207 -8.94 14.14 -1.49
C TYR A 207 -9.08 13.65 -0.04
N PRO A 208 -8.27 14.17 0.89
CA PRO A 208 -8.56 14.02 2.31
C PRO A 208 -9.71 14.98 2.67
N LEU A 209 -10.86 14.43 3.04
CA LEU A 209 -12.03 15.25 3.42
C LEU A 209 -11.98 15.70 4.88
N LEU A 210 -11.16 15.02 5.68
CA LEU A 210 -10.78 15.37 7.04
C LEU A 210 -9.26 15.35 7.16
N ALA A 211 -8.74 15.86 8.28
CA ALA A 211 -7.32 15.80 8.58
C ALA A 211 -6.83 14.35 8.64
N CYS A 212 -5.51 14.16 8.45
CA CYS A 212 -4.86 12.87 8.69
C CYS A 212 -5.25 12.38 10.09
N PRO A 213 -5.65 11.10 10.25
CA PRO A 213 -5.87 10.54 11.57
C PRO A 213 -4.62 10.79 12.43
N ASN A 214 -4.82 11.42 13.60
CA ASN A 214 -3.77 11.51 14.61
C ASN A 214 -3.65 10.16 15.31
N ASP A 215 -3.06 9.20 14.62
CA ASP A 215 -2.57 7.97 15.24
C ASP A 215 -1.25 8.31 15.95
N TYR A 216 -1.31 9.17 16.96
CA TYR A 216 -0.12 9.66 17.65
C TYR A 216 0.51 8.51 18.44
N VAL A 217 1.66 8.06 17.96
CA VAL A 217 2.72 7.46 18.78
C VAL A 217 3.37 8.63 19.52
N ASP A 218 3.39 8.60 20.85
CA ASP A 218 3.97 9.66 21.68
C ASP A 218 5.40 10.00 21.20
N LEU A 219 5.69 11.28 20.94
CA LEU A 219 7.04 11.74 20.53
C LEU A 219 8.11 11.42 21.61
N ASN A 220 7.70 11.12 22.84
CA ASN A 220 8.59 10.66 23.92
C ASN A 220 8.68 9.13 24.03
N THR A 221 7.82 8.37 23.36
CA THR A 221 8.10 6.95 23.11
C THR A 221 9.09 6.89 21.96
N ARG A 222 10.36 6.61 22.28
CA ARG A 222 11.37 6.19 21.29
C ARG A 222 10.69 5.30 20.27
N ASP A 223 10.87 5.60 18.98
CA ASP A 223 10.43 4.80 17.83
C ASP A 223 10.30 3.34 18.24
N ALA A 224 9.06 2.91 18.49
CA ALA A 224 8.78 1.59 18.99
C ALA A 224 8.79 0.62 17.80
N ASP A 225 9.97 0.49 17.17
CA ASP A 225 10.43 -0.73 16.51
C ASP A 225 10.68 -1.86 17.54
N LEU A 226 10.17 -1.71 18.76
CA LEU A 226 10.33 -2.63 19.87
C LEU A 226 9.25 -3.71 19.80
N TRP A 227 9.58 -4.77 19.09
CA TRP A 227 9.06 -6.09 19.42
C TRP A 227 9.52 -6.49 20.84
N PRO A 228 8.64 -6.97 21.76
CA PRO A 228 7.20 -7.23 21.59
C PRO A 228 6.29 -6.10 22.07
N TRP A 229 5.19 -5.90 21.33
CA TRP A 229 4.13 -4.87 21.49
C TRP A 229 3.31 -4.90 22.78
N SER A 230 3.71 -5.65 23.81
CA SER A 230 2.82 -6.00 24.93
C SER A 230 2.62 -4.90 25.98
N ASP A 231 3.34 -3.78 25.93
CA ASP A 231 3.28 -2.74 26.99
C ASP A 231 2.81 -1.35 26.49
N ALA A 232 2.81 -1.10 25.19
CA ALA A 232 2.39 0.20 24.63
C ALA A 232 0.85 0.42 24.64
N SER A 233 0.06 -0.65 24.83
CA SER A 233 -1.40 -0.57 24.82
C SER A 233 -2.01 0.11 26.05
N ASN A 234 -1.27 0.25 27.16
CA ASN A 234 -1.80 0.79 28.41
C ASN A 234 -1.87 2.33 28.46
N HIS A 235 -1.28 3.04 27.48
CA HIS A 235 -1.23 4.51 27.45
C HIS A 235 -1.63 5.09 26.07
N ARG A 236 -2.43 4.36 25.29
CA ARG A 236 -2.92 4.85 23.99
C ARG A 236 -3.96 5.96 24.21
N GLN A 237 -3.77 7.11 23.55
CA GLN A 237 -4.80 8.15 23.48
C GLN A 237 -6.08 7.58 22.82
N PRO A 238 -7.28 8.02 23.21
CA PRO A 238 -8.53 7.55 22.60
C PRO A 238 -8.54 7.77 21.08
N TYR A 239 -8.91 6.75 20.31
CA TYR A 239 -9.02 6.85 18.86
C TYR A 239 -10.39 7.42 18.49
N THR A 240 -10.49 8.75 18.47
CA THR A 240 -11.77 9.47 18.31
C THR A 240 -12.02 10.00 16.90
N ASP A 241 -10.96 10.23 16.13
CA ASP A 241 -11.04 10.97 14.87
C ASP A 241 -11.72 10.13 13.79
N TRP A 242 -12.58 10.77 13.01
CA TRP A 242 -13.12 10.16 11.79
C TRP A 242 -12.07 10.21 10.69
N VAL A 243 -12.02 9.17 9.86
CA VAL A 243 -11.19 9.16 8.65
C VAL A 243 -12.13 9.16 7.45
N VAL A 244 -12.06 10.19 6.61
CA VAL A 244 -12.88 10.28 5.41
C VAL A 244 -12.01 10.71 4.23
N THR A 245 -11.93 9.84 3.22
CA THR A 245 -11.17 10.07 1.99
C THR A 245 -12.08 9.92 0.77
N GLN A 246 -11.81 10.71 -0.26
CA GLN A 246 -12.54 10.68 -1.53
C GLN A 246 -11.60 10.32 -2.67
N TYR A 247 -12.11 9.48 -3.58
CA TYR A 247 -11.46 9.09 -4.82
C TYR A 247 -12.38 9.47 -5.96
N GLN A 248 -11.89 10.24 -6.93
CA GLN A 248 -12.72 10.81 -7.97
C GLN A 248 -12.11 10.65 -9.35
N ARG A 249 -12.95 10.26 -10.31
CA ARG A 249 -12.65 10.24 -11.75
C ARG A 249 -13.55 11.24 -12.47
N PRO A 250 -13.13 12.53 -12.56
CA PRO A 250 -13.94 13.55 -13.24
C PRO A 250 -14.24 13.21 -14.70
N ASP A 251 -13.32 12.52 -15.36
CA ASP A 251 -13.46 12.03 -16.74
C ASP A 251 -14.57 10.98 -16.90
N LEU A 252 -14.91 10.24 -15.83
CA LEU A 252 -16.03 9.30 -15.81
C LEU A 252 -17.29 9.91 -15.17
N GLY A 253 -17.18 11.08 -14.53
CA GLY A 253 -18.24 11.62 -13.68
C GLY A 253 -18.55 10.74 -12.46
N GLU A 254 -17.58 9.93 -12.03
CA GLU A 254 -17.74 8.94 -10.96
C GLU A 254 -16.77 9.19 -9.81
N GLY A 255 -17.12 8.71 -8.62
CA GLY A 255 -16.18 8.64 -7.52
C GLY A 255 -16.73 7.86 -6.35
N MET A 256 -15.91 7.73 -5.31
CA MET A 256 -16.27 7.08 -4.07
C MET A 256 -15.72 7.83 -2.86
N VAL A 257 -16.36 7.61 -1.73
CA VAL A 257 -15.94 8.07 -0.41
C VAL A 257 -15.79 6.85 0.48
N LEU A 258 -14.64 6.74 1.14
CA LEU A 258 -14.41 5.80 2.22
C LEU A 258 -14.47 6.58 3.54
N ALA A 259 -15.36 6.16 4.42
CA ALA A 259 -15.55 6.78 5.73
C ALA A 259 -15.41 5.74 6.83
N PHE A 260 -14.67 6.09 7.89
CA PHE A 260 -14.45 5.24 9.06
C PHE A 260 -14.79 6.02 10.33
N ARG A 261 -15.62 5.41 11.18
CA ARG A 261 -15.84 5.84 12.54
C ARG A 261 -15.00 4.98 13.48
N ARG A 262 -14.02 5.59 14.14
CA ARG A 262 -13.16 4.92 15.11
C ARG A 262 -13.90 4.45 16.37
N PRO A 263 -13.37 3.46 17.12
CA PRO A 263 -14.05 2.86 18.28
C PRO A 263 -14.41 3.86 19.40
N ASP A 264 -13.56 4.87 19.64
CA ASP A 264 -13.74 5.81 20.74
C ASP A 264 -14.48 7.09 20.31
N SER A 265 -14.83 7.23 19.03
CA SER A 265 -15.48 8.43 18.52
C SER A 265 -16.84 8.67 19.20
N PRO A 266 -17.03 9.84 19.86
CA PRO A 266 -18.30 10.18 20.49
C PRO A 266 -19.36 10.60 19.46
N TYR A 267 -18.95 10.93 18.24
CA TYR A 267 -19.83 11.37 17.17
C TYR A 267 -20.21 10.20 16.27
N SER A 268 -21.51 10.01 16.04
CA SER A 268 -22.08 8.98 15.16
C SER A 268 -22.34 9.46 13.73
N SER A 269 -22.18 10.75 13.45
CA SER A 269 -22.21 11.29 12.10
C SER A 269 -21.22 12.44 11.93
N ILE A 270 -20.88 12.71 10.68
CA ILE A 270 -20.03 13.83 10.27
C ILE A 270 -20.55 14.44 8.99
N GLN A 271 -20.32 15.75 8.81
CA GLN A 271 -20.58 16.42 7.54
C GLN A 271 -19.27 16.73 6.84
N VAL A 272 -19.18 16.36 5.57
CA VAL A 272 -18.03 16.64 4.71
C VAL A 272 -18.49 17.30 3.41
N SER A 273 -17.61 18.06 2.77
CA SER A 273 -17.89 18.64 1.45
C SER A 273 -17.11 17.87 0.39
N LEU A 274 -17.82 17.13 -0.46
CA LEU A 274 -17.16 16.38 -1.53
C LEU A 274 -16.51 17.37 -2.51
N ARG A 275 -15.29 17.04 -2.94
CA ARG A 275 -14.50 17.82 -3.90
C ARG A 275 -14.85 17.42 -5.32
N GLY A 276 -14.54 18.28 -6.29
CA GLY A 276 -14.75 18.02 -7.72
C GLY A 276 -16.19 17.74 -8.16
N ILE A 277 -17.19 17.98 -7.32
CA ILE A 277 -18.61 17.80 -7.65
C ILE A 277 -19.13 19.03 -8.39
N GLU A 278 -19.90 18.83 -9.46
CA GLU A 278 -20.60 19.91 -10.16
C GLU A 278 -21.92 20.24 -9.44
N PRO A 279 -22.09 21.44 -8.86
CA PRO A 279 -23.26 21.73 -8.01
C PRO A 279 -24.60 21.67 -8.75
N ALA A 280 -24.61 21.99 -10.04
CA ALA A 280 -25.81 21.98 -10.88
C ALA A 280 -26.17 20.59 -11.44
N ALA A 281 -25.25 19.63 -11.36
CA ALA A 281 -25.49 18.28 -11.84
C ALA A 281 -26.29 17.45 -10.83
N THR A 282 -26.78 16.30 -11.30
CA THR A 282 -27.47 15.32 -10.46
C THR A 282 -26.63 14.05 -10.40
N TYR A 283 -26.55 13.44 -9.22
CA TYR A 283 -25.74 12.25 -8.98
C TYR A 283 -26.60 11.12 -8.40
N GLU A 284 -26.38 9.91 -8.86
CA GLU A 284 -26.84 8.69 -8.22
C GLU A 284 -25.82 8.29 -7.15
N VAL A 285 -26.27 8.02 -5.92
CA VAL A 285 -25.42 7.76 -4.74
C VAL A 285 -25.85 6.46 -4.05
N SER A 286 -24.94 5.49 -4.00
CA SER A 286 -25.10 4.19 -3.34
C SER A 286 -24.13 4.06 -2.15
N SER A 287 -24.41 3.15 -1.22
CA SER A 287 -23.66 2.93 0.01
C SER A 287 -23.69 1.45 0.36
N ASP A 288 -22.58 0.92 0.88
CA ASP A 288 -22.48 -0.48 1.30
C ASP A 288 -23.28 -0.76 2.58
N ASN A 289 -23.61 0.29 3.36
CA ASN A 289 -24.47 0.22 4.53
C ASN A 289 -25.97 0.39 4.22
N ARG A 290 -26.35 0.50 2.94
CA ARG A 290 -27.75 0.49 2.47
C ARG A 290 -28.05 -0.80 1.71
N SER A 291 -29.33 -1.13 1.56
CA SER A 291 -29.72 -2.30 0.77
C SER A 291 -29.27 -2.13 -0.68
N PRO A 292 -28.80 -3.20 -1.36
CA PRO A 292 -28.52 -3.13 -2.79
C PRO A 292 -29.76 -2.63 -3.56
N GLY A 293 -29.59 -1.59 -4.36
CA GLY A 293 -30.69 -0.94 -5.10
C GLY A 293 -31.29 0.31 -4.43
N ASP A 294 -30.92 0.62 -3.18
CA ASP A 294 -31.31 1.87 -2.49
C ASP A 294 -30.43 3.06 -2.89
N ALA A 295 -30.05 3.13 -4.16
CA ALA A 295 -29.34 4.28 -4.69
C ALA A 295 -30.26 5.51 -4.66
N LYS A 296 -29.73 6.64 -4.18
CA LYS A 296 -30.47 7.90 -4.09
C LYS A 296 -29.96 8.88 -5.11
N THR A 297 -30.90 9.56 -5.77
CA THR A 297 -30.58 10.70 -6.62
C THR A 297 -30.44 11.95 -5.76
N MET A 298 -29.32 12.66 -5.87
CA MET A 298 -29.01 13.85 -5.09
C MET A 298 -28.46 14.96 -5.98
N PRO A 299 -28.83 16.24 -5.75
CA PRO A 299 -28.17 17.36 -6.40
C PRO A 299 -26.70 17.44 -5.99
N GLY A 300 -25.82 17.82 -6.93
CA GLY A 300 -24.41 18.01 -6.65
C GLY A 300 -24.16 19.05 -5.57
N SER A 301 -25.01 20.08 -5.47
CA SER A 301 -24.97 21.09 -4.42
C SER A 301 -25.13 20.51 -3.01
N THR A 302 -25.88 19.42 -2.84
CA THR A 302 -25.99 18.69 -1.57
C THR A 302 -24.70 17.95 -1.25
N LEU A 303 -24.06 17.33 -2.25
CA LEU A 303 -22.81 16.59 -2.05
C LEU A 303 -21.62 17.53 -1.74
N SER A 304 -21.57 18.69 -2.38
CA SER A 304 -20.52 19.69 -2.16
C SER A 304 -20.78 20.61 -0.97
N GLY A 305 -22.01 20.64 -0.43
CA GLY A 305 -22.49 21.66 0.51
C GLY A 305 -22.64 21.21 1.96
N GLY A 306 -22.09 20.05 2.34
CA GLY A 306 -22.25 19.46 3.68
C GLY A 306 -22.97 18.11 3.62
N PHE A 307 -22.38 17.17 2.89
CA PHE A 307 -22.85 15.79 2.79
C PHE A 307 -22.68 15.08 4.14
N GLU A 308 -23.81 14.67 4.74
CA GLU A 308 -23.81 13.94 6.01
C GLU A 308 -23.54 12.45 5.78
N ILE A 309 -22.60 11.91 6.56
CA ILE A 309 -22.28 10.50 6.65
C ILE A 309 -22.59 10.05 8.08
N ALA A 310 -23.49 9.07 8.23
CA ALA A 310 -23.91 8.55 9.53
C ALA A 310 -23.47 7.09 9.69
N LEU A 311 -22.76 6.83 10.79
CA LEU A 311 -22.28 5.52 11.23
C LEU A 311 -22.66 5.33 12.71
N PRO A 312 -23.89 4.84 13.00
CA PRO A 312 -24.41 4.74 14.37
C PRO A 312 -23.61 3.79 15.27
N GLU A 313 -23.02 2.76 14.69
CA GLU A 313 -22.19 1.79 15.40
C GLU A 313 -20.75 2.28 15.52
N LYS A 314 -20.14 2.07 16.69
CA LYS A 314 -18.71 2.30 16.88
C LYS A 314 -17.91 1.29 16.06
N ARG A 315 -16.72 1.68 15.61
CA ARG A 315 -15.85 0.84 14.78
C ARG A 315 -16.59 0.30 13.55
N SER A 316 -17.05 1.23 12.73
CA SER A 316 -17.78 0.91 11.50
C SER A 316 -17.28 1.79 10.36
N SER A 317 -17.61 1.38 9.14
CA SER A 317 -17.19 2.09 7.93
C SER A 317 -18.27 2.05 6.87
N ASP A 318 -18.18 2.94 5.89
CA ASP A 318 -19.03 2.93 4.70
C ASP A 318 -18.19 3.21 3.45
N LEU A 319 -18.61 2.59 2.35
CA LEU A 319 -18.14 2.87 1.00
C LEU A 319 -19.31 3.47 0.23
N ILE A 320 -19.21 4.77 -0.04
CA ILE A 320 -20.27 5.53 -0.73
C ILE A 320 -19.80 5.79 -2.15
N VAL A 321 -20.51 5.27 -3.15
CA VAL A 321 -20.18 5.46 -4.57
C VAL A 321 -21.18 6.40 -5.20
N TYR A 322 -20.70 7.40 -5.93
CA TYR A 322 -21.52 8.36 -6.66
C TYR A 322 -21.18 8.39 -8.15
N ARG A 323 -22.20 8.57 -8.99
CA ARG A 323 -22.09 8.69 -10.45
C ARG A 323 -22.98 9.82 -10.95
N LYS A 324 -22.43 10.69 -11.78
CA LYS A 324 -23.19 11.76 -12.46
C LYS A 324 -24.23 11.13 -13.38
N VAL A 325 -25.48 11.55 -13.24
CA VAL A 325 -26.57 11.13 -14.13
C VAL A 325 -26.40 11.91 -15.43
N ASN A 326 -26.09 11.21 -16.52
CA ASN A 326 -26.09 11.83 -17.84
C ASN A 326 -27.52 12.22 -18.20
N GLN A 327 -27.77 13.52 -18.35
CA GLN A 327 -29.00 13.96 -19.00
C GLN A 327 -28.90 13.52 -20.46
N THR A 328 -29.59 12.45 -20.83
CA THR A 328 -29.86 12.19 -22.24
C THR A 328 -30.57 13.43 -22.74
N SER A 329 -29.95 14.19 -23.64
CA SER A 329 -30.66 15.21 -24.40
C SER A 329 -31.81 14.49 -25.10
N ALA A 330 -33.03 14.73 -24.62
CA ALA A 330 -34.22 14.45 -25.40
C ALA A 330 -34.02 15.24 -26.70
N SER A 331 -33.71 14.52 -27.77
CA SER A 331 -33.72 15.07 -29.12
C SER A 331 -35.14 15.54 -29.40
N GLU A 332 -35.34 16.86 -29.40
CA GLU A 332 -36.53 17.50 -29.97
C GLU A 332 -36.62 17.28 -31.48
#